data_AF-A0A8K0D6J5-F1
#
_entry.id   AF-A0A8K0D6J5-F1
#
_cell.length_a   1.000
_cell.length_b   1.000
_cell.length_c   1.000
_cell.angle_alpha   90.00
_cell.angle_beta   90.00
_cell.angle_gamma   90.00
#
_symmetry.space_group_name_H-M   'P 1'
#
loop_
_entity.id
_entity.type
_entity.pdbx_description
1 polymer ?
#
loop_
_entity_poly.entity_id
_entity_poly.type
_entity_poly.pdbx_seq_one_letter_code
_entity_poly.pdbx_strand_id
1 'polypeptide(L)'
;MKVENAKLVEALKVSQAAKAKAVEDLEQLQNQKPESRETSASGDTSFQKSSFVSVRDLDSHLVMFQTKPDEIQNQKLEKQGSTENEIALTNKIQELEKELASAKQLNTQLAEDSKKKLQESESLQKILLQEIKILKNQLNEKGDSTVSKEDHKKIQEQLVAAQMHLTKIELSRNEDKEVINAKEEMIAKLQEDLKEMAEANDTIAALRAQMELYKSDFEAEHLQHLQRRNQQLLEEVEHLRNGDFVHVGRPEPSIATSPSAPQDSPPPRSFACPLCMIRFRSLRLLEDHIEYCLHNTP
;
A
#
# COMPACT_ATOMS: atom_id res chain seq x y z
N MET A 1 -14.23 -22.41 -26.55
CA MET A 1 -13.17 -22.72 -25.57
C MET A 1 -11.74 -22.42 -26.04
N LYS A 2 -11.17 -23.04 -27.08
CA LYS A 2 -9.75 -22.77 -27.46
C LYS A 2 -9.46 -21.34 -27.94
N VAL A 3 -10.39 -20.70 -28.65
CA VAL A 3 -10.23 -19.32 -29.17
C VAL A 3 -10.35 -18.27 -28.05
N GLU A 4 -11.14 -18.56 -27.03
CA GLU A 4 -11.39 -17.66 -25.89
C GLU A 4 -10.21 -17.65 -24.91
N ASN A 5 -9.62 -18.83 -24.66
CA ASN A 5 -8.36 -18.94 -23.91
C ASN A 5 -7.21 -18.23 -24.62
N ALA A 6 -7.14 -18.27 -25.96
CA ALA A 6 -6.12 -17.54 -26.71
C ALA A 6 -6.24 -16.02 -26.52
N LYS A 7 -7.47 -15.49 -26.56
CA LYS A 7 -7.75 -14.06 -26.32
C LYS A 7 -7.40 -13.64 -24.89
N LEU A 8 -7.69 -14.48 -23.90
CA LEU A 8 -7.33 -14.21 -22.50
C LEU A 8 -5.81 -14.20 -22.29
N VAL A 9 -5.08 -15.14 -22.91
CA VAL A 9 -3.61 -15.18 -22.85
C VAL A 9 -2.99 -13.94 -23.52
N GLU A 10 -3.57 -13.48 -24.63
CA GLU A 10 -3.10 -12.29 -25.34
C GLU A 10 -3.38 -11.00 -24.55
N ALA A 11 -4.56 -10.89 -23.93
CA ALA A 11 -4.88 -9.80 -23.01
C ALA A 11 -3.95 -9.77 -21.79
N LEU A 12 -3.60 -10.94 -21.23
CA LEU A 12 -2.67 -11.05 -20.11
C LEU A 12 -1.26 -10.57 -20.49
N LYS A 13 -0.78 -10.91 -21.69
CA LYS A 13 0.52 -10.46 -22.21
C LYS A 13 0.56 -8.94 -22.40
N VAL A 14 -0.51 -8.34 -22.93
CA VAL A 14 -0.61 -6.89 -23.11
C VAL A 14 -0.62 -6.17 -21.75
N SER A 15 -1.34 -6.71 -20.77
CA SER A 15 -1.38 -6.17 -19.40
C SER A 15 0.00 -6.24 -18.71
N GLN A 16 0.71 -7.36 -18.86
CA GLN A 16 2.06 -7.51 -18.30
C GLN A 16 3.09 -6.57 -18.96
N ALA A 17 3.01 -6.36 -20.28
CA ALA A 17 3.86 -5.42 -20.99
C ALA A 17 3.61 -3.96 -20.55
N ALA A 18 2.34 -3.59 -20.35
CA ALA A 18 1.98 -2.27 -19.83
C ALA A 18 2.51 -2.04 -18.41
N LYS A 19 2.46 -3.08 -17.56
CA LYS A 19 3.01 -3.02 -16.19
C LYS A 19 4.53 -2.88 -16.18
N ALA A 20 5.25 -3.59 -17.05
CA ALA A 20 6.69 -3.47 -17.16
C ALA A 20 7.12 -2.05 -17.57
N LYS A 21 6.43 -1.45 -18.55
CA LYS A 21 6.69 -0.08 -18.99
C LYS A 21 6.45 0.96 -17.88
N ALA A 22 5.38 0.79 -17.10
CA ALA A 22 5.10 1.70 -15.98
C ALA A 22 6.15 1.65 -14.87
N VAL A 23 6.80 0.49 -14.67
CA VAL A 23 7.91 0.35 -13.70
C VAL A 23 9.17 1.05 -14.22
N GLU A 24 9.47 0.91 -15.51
CA GLU A 24 10.62 1.59 -16.15
C GLU A 24 10.46 3.13 -16.12
N ASP A 25 9.25 3.64 -16.37
CA ASP A 25 8.94 5.08 -16.30
C ASP A 25 9.10 5.61 -14.86
N LEU A 26 8.74 4.83 -13.84
CA LEU A 26 8.94 5.18 -12.42
C LEU A 26 10.42 5.23 -12.03
N GLU A 27 11.21 4.28 -12.54
CA GLU A 27 12.66 4.23 -12.28
C GLU A 27 13.40 5.40 -12.95
N GLN A 28 12.96 5.82 -14.14
CA GLN A 28 13.49 7.02 -14.81
C GLN A 28 13.17 8.31 -14.06
N LEU A 29 11.98 8.43 -13.46
CA LEU A 29 11.60 9.58 -12.64
C LEU A 29 12.40 9.64 -11.32
N GLN A 30 12.76 8.50 -10.75
CA GLN A 30 13.57 8.43 -9.53
C GLN A 30 15.03 8.86 -9.76
N ASN A 31 15.55 8.64 -10.97
CA ASN A 31 16.92 9.00 -11.36
C ASN A 31 17.09 10.45 -11.86
N GLN A 32 16.01 11.23 -12.00
CA GLN A 32 16.06 12.63 -12.47
C GLN A 32 16.03 13.69 -11.34
N LYS A 33 16.20 13.30 -10.08
CA LYS A 33 16.27 14.27 -8.96
C LYS A 33 17.62 15.01 -8.99
N PRO A 34 17.69 16.34 -9.20
CA PRO A 34 18.95 17.03 -9.40
C PRO A 34 19.75 17.20 -8.09
N GLU A 35 21.02 16.76 -8.11
CA GLU A 35 22.04 17.12 -7.14
C GLU A 35 22.46 18.59 -7.34
N SER A 36 22.10 19.46 -6.40
CA SER A 36 22.61 20.83 -6.33
C SER A 36 24.07 20.82 -5.84
N ARG A 37 25.01 20.89 -6.80
CA ARG A 37 26.42 21.16 -6.56
C ARG A 37 26.62 22.65 -6.20
N GLU A 38 27.21 22.88 -5.03
CA GLU A 38 27.85 24.14 -4.67
C GLU A 38 29.11 24.34 -5.54
N THR A 39 29.15 25.43 -6.30
CA THR A 39 30.38 25.96 -6.89
C THR A 39 30.62 27.35 -6.34
N SER A 40 31.58 27.44 -5.41
CA SER A 40 32.22 28.66 -4.98
C SER A 40 33.25 29.08 -6.05
N ALA A 41 33.13 30.32 -6.55
CA ALA A 41 34.15 30.96 -7.36
C ALA A 41 34.46 32.36 -6.79
N SER A 42 35.75 32.56 -6.57
CA SER A 42 36.43 33.71 -6.01
C SER A 42 36.24 35.02 -6.79
N GLY A 43 36.22 36.13 -6.07
CA GLY A 43 36.43 37.47 -6.62
C GLY A 43 37.00 38.42 -5.58
N ASP A 44 38.33 38.57 -5.57
CA ASP A 44 39.04 39.64 -4.87
C ASP A 44 38.63 41.00 -5.42
N THR A 45 38.33 41.97 -4.54
CA THR A 45 38.77 43.36 -4.72
C THR A 45 38.91 44.06 -3.37
N SER A 46 40.13 44.53 -3.11
CA SER A 46 40.45 45.51 -2.08
C SER A 46 39.93 46.90 -2.48
N PHE A 47 39.36 47.69 -1.55
CA PHE A 47 39.81 49.04 -1.16
C PHE A 47 38.77 49.79 -0.28
N GLN A 48 39.28 50.34 0.84
CA GLN A 48 38.93 51.58 1.57
C GLN A 48 37.55 51.83 2.25
N LYS A 49 37.61 51.77 3.59
CA LYS A 49 37.08 52.71 4.62
C LYS A 49 35.97 53.71 4.22
N SER A 50 34.77 53.56 4.81
CA SER A 50 34.24 54.44 5.87
C SER A 50 32.76 54.15 6.20
N SER A 51 32.37 54.36 7.45
CA SER A 51 31.00 54.41 8.01
C SER A 51 30.21 53.09 8.10
N PHE A 52 30.18 52.51 9.31
CA PHE A 52 29.57 51.22 9.65
C PHE A 52 28.09 51.41 10.04
N VAL A 53 27.18 51.15 9.11
CA VAL A 53 25.82 50.66 9.38
C VAL A 53 25.75 49.28 8.70
N SER A 54 25.40 48.25 9.47
CA SER A 54 25.53 46.84 9.09
C SER A 54 24.72 46.49 7.84
N VAL A 55 25.38 46.40 6.69
CA VAL A 55 24.83 45.90 5.40
C VAL A 55 24.37 44.43 5.50
N ARG A 56 24.83 43.68 6.51
CA ARG A 56 24.40 42.30 6.77
C ARG A 56 22.92 42.18 7.14
N ASP A 57 22.34 43.18 7.79
CA ASP A 57 20.92 43.13 8.19
C ASP A 57 19.98 43.38 7.00
N LEU A 58 20.45 44.10 5.97
CA LEU A 58 19.71 44.30 4.72
C LEU A 58 19.82 43.09 3.79
N ASP A 59 20.99 42.46 3.69
CA ASP A 59 21.15 41.21 2.91
C ASP A 59 20.36 40.04 3.50
N SER A 60 20.31 39.91 4.84
CA SER A 60 19.49 38.86 5.48
C SER A 60 17.99 39.07 5.27
N HIS A 61 17.53 40.33 5.23
CA HIS A 61 16.14 40.64 4.89
C HIS A 61 15.86 40.42 3.40
N LEU A 62 16.80 40.74 2.51
CA LEU A 62 16.64 40.58 1.05
C LEU A 62 16.58 39.09 0.66
N VAL A 63 17.38 38.23 1.28
CA VAL A 63 17.35 36.76 1.07
C VAL A 63 16.03 36.16 1.59
N MET A 64 15.47 36.65 2.70
CA MET A 64 14.14 36.22 3.18
C MET A 64 12.98 36.72 2.30
N PHE A 65 13.14 37.82 1.57
CA PHE A 65 12.14 38.32 0.63
C PHE A 65 12.24 37.66 -0.77
N GLN A 66 13.40 37.11 -1.13
CA GLN A 66 13.60 36.35 -2.37
C GLN A 66 13.21 34.86 -2.24
N THR A 67 13.35 34.26 -1.07
CA THR A 67 12.99 32.84 -0.83
C THR A 67 11.50 32.60 -0.61
N LYS A 68 10.77 33.56 -0.02
CA LYS A 68 9.32 33.48 0.20
C LYS A 68 8.46 33.30 -1.08
N PRO A 69 8.69 34.02 -2.19
CA PRO A 69 7.92 33.80 -3.41
C PRO A 69 8.20 32.42 -4.04
N ASP A 70 9.44 31.92 -3.95
CA ASP A 70 9.79 30.58 -4.45
C ASP A 70 9.17 29.46 -3.60
N GLU A 71 9.11 29.61 -2.27
CA GLU A 71 8.40 28.69 -1.37
C GLU A 71 6.88 28.71 -1.60
N ILE A 72 6.28 29.88 -1.81
CA ILE A 72 4.85 30.01 -2.12
C ILE A 72 4.53 29.41 -3.50
N GLN A 73 5.43 29.56 -4.48
CA GLN A 73 5.26 29.00 -5.82
C GLN A 73 5.43 27.48 -5.82
N ASN A 74 6.39 26.94 -5.07
CA ASN A 74 6.54 25.50 -4.87
C ASN A 74 5.35 24.89 -4.12
N GLN A 75 4.87 25.51 -3.03
CA GLN A 75 3.65 25.05 -2.34
C GLN A 75 2.40 25.09 -3.24
N LYS A 76 2.32 26.06 -4.16
CA LYS A 76 1.20 26.16 -5.11
C LYS A 76 1.27 25.08 -6.20
N LEU A 77 2.48 24.78 -6.70
CA LEU A 77 2.72 23.69 -7.65
C LEU A 77 2.47 22.32 -7.00
N GLU A 78 2.89 22.11 -5.75
CA GLU A 78 2.58 20.88 -4.99
C GLU A 78 1.08 20.72 -4.74
N LYS A 79 0.37 21.80 -4.38
CA LYS A 79 -1.10 21.76 -4.24
C LYS A 79 -1.81 21.49 -5.57
N GLN A 80 -1.35 22.06 -6.68
CA GLN A 80 -1.90 21.78 -8.01
C GLN A 80 -1.65 20.33 -8.43
N GLY A 81 -0.43 19.82 -8.26
CA GLY A 81 -0.10 18.42 -8.53
C GLY A 81 -0.88 17.44 -7.64
N SER A 82 -1.14 17.80 -6.38
CA SER A 82 -2.00 17.03 -5.49
C SER A 82 -3.45 16.99 -5.99
N THR A 83 -4.01 18.12 -6.44
CA THR A 83 -5.39 18.17 -6.95
C THR A 83 -5.57 17.43 -8.28
N GLU A 84 -4.58 17.46 -9.17
CA GLU A 84 -4.62 16.71 -10.42
C GLU A 84 -4.55 15.20 -10.18
N ASN A 85 -3.72 14.77 -9.23
CA ASN A 85 -3.67 13.37 -8.80
C ASN A 85 -4.98 12.93 -8.15
N GLU A 86 -5.62 13.78 -7.34
CA GLU A 86 -6.89 13.50 -6.68
C GLU A 86 -8.05 13.36 -7.71
N ILE A 87 -8.09 14.23 -8.73
CA ILE A 87 -9.04 14.13 -9.84
C ILE A 87 -8.79 12.85 -10.66
N ALA A 88 -7.52 12.51 -10.95
CA ALA A 88 -7.16 11.29 -11.67
C ALA A 88 -7.56 10.02 -10.90
N LEU A 89 -7.34 10.00 -9.58
CA LEU A 89 -7.79 8.93 -8.68
C LEU A 89 -9.32 8.82 -8.66
N THR A 90 -10.03 9.94 -8.58
CA THR A 90 -11.50 9.98 -8.57
C THR A 90 -12.09 9.42 -9.87
N ASN A 91 -11.52 9.81 -11.02
CA ASN A 91 -11.93 9.27 -12.33
C ASN A 91 -11.68 7.76 -12.42
N LYS A 92 -10.53 7.30 -11.91
CA LYS A 92 -10.20 5.87 -11.89
C LYS A 92 -11.12 5.06 -10.97
N ILE A 93 -11.54 5.63 -9.84
CA ILE A 93 -12.55 5.03 -8.95
C ILE A 93 -13.88 4.90 -9.68
N GLN A 94 -14.35 5.95 -10.37
CA GLN A 94 -15.60 5.89 -11.14
C GLN A 94 -15.55 4.85 -12.27
N GLU A 95 -14.41 4.72 -12.93
CA GLU A 95 -14.21 3.73 -13.99
C GLU A 95 -14.24 2.30 -13.43
N LEU A 96 -13.57 2.05 -12.30
CA LEU A 96 -13.60 0.78 -11.58
C LEU A 96 -15.00 0.44 -11.05
N GLU A 97 -15.75 1.42 -10.53
CA GLU A 97 -17.14 1.24 -10.10
C GLU A 97 -18.05 0.83 -11.27
N LYS A 98 -17.84 1.43 -12.44
CA LYS A 98 -18.58 1.10 -13.66
C LYS A 98 -18.25 -0.30 -14.17
N GLU A 99 -16.97 -0.68 -14.14
CA GLU A 99 -16.53 -2.05 -14.46
C GLU A 99 -17.11 -3.07 -13.48
N LEU A 100 -17.11 -2.76 -12.17
CA LEU A 100 -17.69 -3.61 -11.14
C LEU A 100 -19.20 -3.80 -11.34
N ALA A 101 -19.92 -2.72 -11.67
CA ALA A 101 -21.36 -2.78 -11.96
C ALA A 101 -21.65 -3.65 -13.20
N SER A 102 -20.84 -3.49 -14.26
CA SER A 102 -20.93 -4.32 -15.47
C SER A 102 -20.65 -5.80 -15.17
N ALA A 103 -19.61 -6.10 -14.39
CA ALA A 103 -19.26 -7.46 -13.99
C ALA A 103 -20.38 -8.11 -13.17
N LYS A 104 -21.00 -7.37 -12.22
CA LYS A 104 -22.15 -7.85 -11.45
C LYS A 104 -23.33 -8.20 -12.35
N GLN A 105 -23.65 -7.36 -13.33
CA GLN A 105 -24.73 -7.60 -14.28
C GLN A 105 -24.47 -8.85 -15.14
N LEU A 106 -23.23 -9.01 -15.61
CA LEU A 106 -22.85 -10.17 -16.42
C LEU A 106 -22.93 -11.47 -15.59
N ASN A 107 -22.56 -11.41 -14.31
CA ASN A 107 -22.66 -12.54 -13.40
C ASN A 107 -24.11 -12.94 -13.09
N THR A 108 -25.02 -11.95 -12.95
CA THR A 108 -26.46 -12.24 -12.80
C THR A 108 -27.04 -12.89 -14.05
N GLN A 109 -26.66 -12.45 -15.26
CA GLN A 109 -27.08 -13.10 -16.50
C GLN A 109 -26.57 -14.54 -16.60
N LEU A 110 -25.31 -14.77 -16.23
CA LEU A 110 -24.73 -16.11 -16.25
C LEU A 110 -25.45 -17.07 -15.29
N ALA A 111 -25.84 -16.57 -14.12
CA ALA A 111 -26.61 -17.34 -13.14
C ALA A 111 -28.01 -17.70 -13.67
N GLU A 112 -28.71 -16.75 -14.29
CA GLU A 112 -30.03 -17.00 -14.90
C GLU A 112 -29.95 -18.01 -16.06
N ASP A 113 -28.96 -17.86 -16.95
CA ASP A 113 -28.73 -18.81 -18.05
C ASP A 113 -28.41 -20.22 -17.55
N SER A 114 -27.61 -20.34 -16.48
CA SER A 114 -27.30 -21.63 -15.87
C SER A 114 -28.55 -22.31 -15.30
N LYS A 115 -29.42 -21.54 -14.64
CA LYS A 115 -30.69 -22.03 -14.08
C LYS A 115 -31.64 -22.49 -15.18
N LYS A 116 -31.72 -21.75 -16.28
CA LYS A 116 -32.56 -22.11 -17.43
C LYS A 116 -32.09 -23.41 -18.08
N LYS A 117 -30.77 -23.56 -18.31
CA LYS A 117 -30.18 -24.80 -18.83
C LYS A 117 -30.43 -26.00 -17.91
N LEU A 118 -30.36 -25.80 -16.59
CA LEU A 118 -30.66 -26.84 -15.61
C LEU A 118 -32.12 -27.29 -15.71
N GLN A 119 -33.08 -26.35 -15.78
CA GLN A 119 -34.50 -26.68 -15.94
C GLN A 119 -34.80 -27.39 -17.27
N GLU A 120 -34.17 -26.95 -18.37
CA GLU A 120 -34.29 -27.62 -19.67
C GLU A 120 -33.79 -29.06 -19.57
N SER A 121 -32.63 -29.28 -18.93
CA SER A 121 -32.06 -30.62 -18.71
C SER A 121 -32.98 -31.51 -17.86
N GLU A 122 -33.54 -30.98 -16.77
CA GLU A 122 -34.48 -31.72 -15.92
C GLU A 122 -35.77 -32.10 -16.65
N SER A 123 -36.27 -31.21 -17.53
CA SER A 123 -37.45 -31.50 -18.34
C SER A 123 -37.18 -32.62 -19.35
N LEU A 124 -36.00 -32.60 -19.98
CA LEU A 124 -35.56 -33.64 -20.93
C LEU A 124 -35.38 -34.99 -20.23
N GLN A 125 -34.81 -34.99 -19.03
CA GLN A 125 -34.65 -36.21 -18.23
C GLN A 125 -36.01 -36.84 -17.89
N LYS A 126 -37.02 -36.04 -17.55
CA LYS A 126 -38.38 -36.54 -17.29
C LYS A 126 -39.01 -37.17 -18.53
N ILE A 127 -38.84 -36.55 -19.70
CA ILE A 127 -39.33 -37.07 -20.98
C ILE A 127 -38.67 -38.42 -21.28
N LEU A 128 -37.34 -38.49 -21.20
CA LEU A 128 -36.59 -39.74 -21.46
C LEU A 128 -36.97 -40.86 -20.49
N LEU A 129 -37.18 -40.56 -19.21
CA LEU A 129 -37.64 -41.55 -18.22
C LEU A 129 -39.05 -42.07 -18.53
N GLN A 130 -39.95 -41.22 -18.99
CA GLN A 130 -41.28 -41.64 -19.44
C GLN A 130 -41.20 -42.52 -20.69
N GLU A 131 -40.37 -42.14 -21.65
CA GLU A 131 -40.18 -42.90 -22.90
C GLU A 131 -39.59 -44.29 -22.64
N ILE A 132 -38.60 -44.39 -21.75
CA ILE A 132 -38.08 -45.67 -21.26
C ILE A 132 -39.18 -46.51 -20.61
N LYS A 133 -40.04 -45.90 -19.79
CA LYS A 133 -41.16 -46.61 -19.14
C LYS A 133 -42.16 -47.14 -20.17
N ILE A 134 -42.48 -46.35 -21.19
CA ILE A 134 -43.38 -46.75 -22.29
C ILE A 134 -42.75 -47.90 -23.08
N LEU A 135 -41.49 -47.79 -23.50
CA LEU A 135 -40.79 -48.84 -24.24
C LEU A 135 -40.70 -50.14 -23.44
N LYS A 136 -40.44 -50.05 -22.13
CA LYS A 136 -40.37 -51.21 -21.23
C LYS A 136 -41.73 -51.90 -21.08
N ASN A 137 -42.82 -51.13 -20.98
CA ASN A 137 -44.18 -51.66 -20.96
C ASN A 137 -44.53 -52.33 -22.30
N GLN A 138 -44.20 -51.70 -23.43
CA GLN A 138 -44.41 -52.27 -24.76
C GLN A 138 -43.64 -53.58 -24.97
N LEU A 139 -42.43 -53.70 -24.42
CA LEU A 139 -41.64 -54.93 -24.49
C LEU A 139 -42.29 -56.05 -23.66
N ASN A 140 -42.80 -55.72 -22.46
CA ASN A 140 -43.49 -56.68 -21.59
C ASN A 140 -44.83 -57.13 -22.18
N GLU A 141 -45.60 -56.23 -22.80
CA GLU A 141 -46.88 -56.55 -23.45
C GLU A 141 -46.70 -57.37 -24.75
N LYS A 142 -45.57 -57.21 -25.45
CA LYS A 142 -45.24 -57.96 -26.66
C LYS A 142 -44.61 -59.33 -26.40
N GLY A 143 -44.32 -59.69 -25.15
CA GLY A 143 -43.87 -61.03 -24.77
C GLY A 143 -44.94 -62.12 -24.92
N ASP A 144 -46.24 -61.75 -24.90
CA ASP A 144 -47.37 -62.69 -24.89
C ASP A 144 -48.15 -62.78 -26.22
N SER A 145 -47.76 -62.02 -27.26
CA SER A 145 -48.44 -62.05 -28.57
C SER A 145 -47.48 -62.34 -29.73
N THR A 146 -47.99 -63.04 -30.74
CA THR A 146 -47.27 -63.44 -31.97
C THR A 146 -46.89 -62.23 -32.83
N VAL A 147 -45.88 -61.48 -32.41
CA VAL A 147 -45.27 -60.36 -33.16
C VAL A 147 -43.91 -60.79 -33.72
N SER A 148 -43.58 -60.28 -34.90
CA SER A 148 -42.34 -60.57 -35.64
C SER A 148 -41.09 -60.32 -34.78
N LYS A 149 -40.16 -61.28 -34.77
CA LYS A 149 -38.89 -61.24 -34.04
C LYS A 149 -38.08 -59.95 -34.34
N GLU A 150 -38.26 -59.36 -35.52
CA GLU A 150 -37.65 -58.08 -35.91
C GLU A 150 -38.05 -56.90 -35.01
N ASP A 151 -39.34 -56.76 -34.65
CA ASP A 151 -39.82 -55.62 -33.86
C ASP A 151 -39.34 -55.73 -32.41
N HIS A 152 -39.27 -56.95 -31.89
CA HIS A 152 -38.73 -57.21 -30.57
C HIS A 152 -37.24 -56.87 -30.50
N LYS A 153 -36.49 -57.16 -31.56
CA LYS A 153 -35.06 -56.80 -31.67
C LYS A 153 -34.87 -55.28 -31.77
N LYS A 154 -35.69 -54.58 -32.57
CA LYS A 154 -35.63 -53.11 -32.66
C LYS A 154 -35.91 -52.41 -31.33
N ILE A 155 -36.92 -52.86 -30.58
CA ILE A 155 -37.23 -52.28 -29.26
C ILE A 155 -36.09 -52.58 -28.28
N GLN A 156 -35.50 -53.77 -28.34
CA GLN A 156 -34.35 -54.11 -27.51
C GLN A 156 -33.12 -53.24 -27.84
N GLU A 157 -32.84 -52.98 -29.12
CA GLU A 157 -31.77 -52.08 -29.56
C GLU A 157 -32.03 -50.64 -29.09
N GLN A 158 -33.26 -50.14 -29.21
CA GLN A 158 -33.65 -48.82 -28.70
C GLN A 158 -33.51 -48.72 -27.17
N LEU A 159 -33.87 -49.78 -26.45
CA LEU A 159 -33.73 -49.84 -24.99
C LEU A 159 -32.26 -49.75 -24.58
N VAL A 160 -31.38 -50.51 -25.24
CA VAL A 160 -29.93 -50.48 -24.96
C VAL A 160 -29.34 -49.10 -25.30
N ALA A 161 -29.73 -48.52 -26.44
CA ALA A 161 -29.29 -47.17 -26.82
C ALA A 161 -29.74 -46.11 -25.81
N ALA A 162 -30.99 -46.17 -25.34
CA ALA A 162 -31.51 -45.27 -24.31
C ALA A 162 -30.79 -45.44 -22.96
N GLN A 163 -30.51 -46.68 -22.54
CA GLN A 163 -29.74 -46.97 -21.32
C GLN A 163 -28.31 -46.44 -21.39
N MET A 164 -27.63 -46.60 -22.53
CA MET A 164 -26.30 -46.01 -22.74
C MET A 164 -26.33 -44.48 -22.66
N HIS A 165 -27.33 -43.84 -23.29
CA HIS A 165 -27.49 -42.39 -23.21
C HIS A 165 -27.72 -41.91 -21.77
N LEU A 166 -28.55 -42.61 -21.01
CA LEU A 166 -28.84 -42.27 -19.62
C LEU A 166 -27.58 -42.38 -18.74
N THR A 167 -26.78 -43.43 -18.95
CA THR A 167 -25.48 -43.61 -18.27
C THR A 167 -24.52 -42.46 -18.59
N LYS A 168 -24.46 -42.03 -19.87
CA LYS A 168 -23.61 -40.90 -20.28
C LYS A 168 -24.03 -39.58 -19.62
N ILE A 169 -25.34 -39.35 -19.49
CA ILE A 169 -25.87 -38.17 -18.80
C ILE A 169 -25.54 -38.21 -17.31
N GLU A 170 -25.66 -39.37 -16.66
CA GLU A 170 -25.32 -39.54 -15.24
C GLU A 170 -23.84 -39.28 -14.96
N LEU A 171 -22.94 -39.76 -15.83
CA LEU A 171 -21.51 -39.48 -15.74
C LEU A 171 -21.23 -37.98 -15.87
N SER A 172 -21.76 -37.33 -16.92
CA SER A 172 -21.60 -35.87 -17.11
C SER A 172 -22.13 -35.07 -15.92
N ARG A 173 -23.26 -35.50 -15.33
CA ARG A 173 -23.85 -34.84 -14.16
C ARG A 173 -22.97 -35.01 -12.91
N ASN A 174 -22.29 -36.14 -12.76
CA ASN A 174 -21.35 -36.33 -11.65
C ASN A 174 -20.10 -35.47 -11.84
N GLU A 175 -19.56 -35.38 -13.06
CA GLU A 175 -18.46 -34.47 -13.39
C GLU A 175 -18.83 -33.01 -13.10
N ASP A 176 -20.03 -32.58 -13.51
CA ASP A 176 -20.52 -31.22 -13.24
C ASP A 176 -20.67 -30.94 -11.73
N LYS A 177 -21.14 -31.93 -10.96
CA LYS A 177 -21.22 -31.81 -9.48
C LYS A 177 -19.86 -31.64 -8.84
N GLU A 178 -18.85 -32.39 -9.27
CA GLU A 178 -17.48 -32.25 -8.75
C GLU A 178 -16.92 -30.85 -9.05
N VAL A 179 -17.16 -30.34 -10.27
CA VAL A 179 -16.75 -28.98 -10.64
C VAL A 179 -17.49 -27.92 -9.82
N ILE A 180 -18.79 -28.09 -9.58
CA ILE A 180 -19.57 -27.18 -8.74
C ILE A 180 -19.02 -27.17 -7.31
N ASN A 181 -18.81 -28.35 -6.70
CA ASN A 181 -18.28 -28.45 -5.34
C ASN A 181 -16.90 -27.78 -5.23
N ALA A 182 -16.00 -28.00 -6.19
CA ALA A 182 -14.68 -27.36 -6.21
C ALA A 182 -14.77 -25.83 -6.31
N LYS A 183 -15.73 -25.31 -7.08
CA LYS A 183 -15.97 -23.86 -7.17
C LYS A 183 -16.59 -23.29 -5.89
N GLU A 184 -17.49 -24.02 -5.24
CA GLU A 184 -18.07 -23.62 -3.96
C GLU A 184 -17.00 -23.52 -2.86
N GLU A 185 -16.07 -24.48 -2.80
CA GLU A 185 -14.92 -24.41 -1.90
C GLU A 185 -14.01 -23.21 -2.19
N MET A 186 -13.76 -22.90 -3.47
CA MET A 186 -12.97 -21.74 -3.86
C MET A 186 -13.67 -20.42 -3.49
N ILE A 187 -14.99 -20.34 -3.67
CA ILE A 187 -15.79 -19.18 -3.26
C ILE A 187 -15.72 -18.99 -1.74
N ALA A 188 -15.83 -20.07 -0.95
CA ALA A 188 -15.73 -20.00 0.49
C ALA A 188 -14.37 -19.46 0.95
N LYS A 189 -13.26 -19.93 0.35
CA LYS A 189 -11.92 -19.40 0.62
C LYS A 189 -11.78 -17.92 0.28
N LEU A 190 -12.25 -17.51 -0.90
CA LEU A 190 -12.20 -16.09 -1.29
C LEU A 190 -13.04 -15.20 -0.37
N GLN A 191 -14.15 -15.70 0.17
CA GLN A 191 -14.95 -14.96 1.16
C GLN A 191 -14.22 -14.82 2.50
N GLU A 192 -13.48 -15.83 2.93
CA GLU A 192 -12.62 -15.79 4.12
C GLU A 192 -11.49 -14.77 3.92
N ASP A 193 -10.76 -14.84 2.80
CA ASP A 193 -9.69 -13.89 2.46
C ASP A 193 -10.21 -12.44 2.44
N LEU A 194 -11.39 -12.20 1.86
CA LEU A 194 -12.01 -10.87 1.84
C LEU A 194 -12.33 -10.35 3.24
N LYS A 195 -12.76 -11.24 4.14
CA LYS A 195 -13.05 -10.87 5.53
C LYS A 195 -11.76 -10.51 6.28
N GLU A 196 -10.72 -11.31 6.14
CA GLU A 196 -9.41 -11.03 6.74
C GLU A 196 -8.84 -9.70 6.23
N MET A 197 -8.93 -9.44 4.92
CA MET A 197 -8.48 -8.19 4.31
C MET A 197 -9.29 -6.98 4.80
N ALA A 198 -10.59 -7.14 5.06
CA ALA A 198 -11.41 -6.08 5.63
C ALA A 198 -10.97 -5.74 7.06
N GLU A 199 -10.74 -6.75 7.91
CA GLU A 199 -10.24 -6.57 9.28
C GLU A 199 -8.84 -5.91 9.31
N ALA A 200 -7.96 -6.30 8.38
CA ALA A 200 -6.65 -5.67 8.21
C ALA A 200 -6.77 -4.21 7.77
N ASN A 201 -7.72 -3.89 6.89
CA ASN A 201 -7.94 -2.53 6.42
C ASN A 201 -8.49 -1.61 7.52
N ASP A 202 -9.38 -2.13 8.37
CA ASP A 202 -9.86 -1.41 9.56
C ASP A 202 -8.70 -1.09 10.53
N THR A 203 -7.78 -2.04 10.70
CA THR A 203 -6.57 -1.84 11.49
C THR A 203 -5.68 -0.75 10.90
N ILE A 204 -5.46 -0.77 9.57
CA ILE A 204 -4.70 0.27 8.86
C ILE A 204 -5.36 1.64 9.03
N ALA A 205 -6.69 1.73 8.95
CA ALA A 205 -7.42 2.97 9.15
C ALA A 205 -7.23 3.51 10.58
N ALA A 206 -7.30 2.64 11.59
CA ALA A 206 -7.03 3.03 12.97
C ALA A 206 -5.60 3.53 13.18
N LEU A 207 -4.61 2.84 12.62
CA LEU A 207 -3.19 3.25 12.69
C LEU A 207 -2.93 4.58 12.00
N ARG A 208 -3.56 4.84 10.85
CA ARG A 208 -3.48 6.14 10.16
C ARG A 208 -4.04 7.26 11.02
N ALA A 209 -5.21 7.05 11.63
CA ALA A 209 -5.80 8.02 12.55
C ALA A 209 -4.88 8.29 13.75
N GLN A 210 -4.27 7.25 14.32
CA GLN A 210 -3.30 7.37 15.40
C GLN A 210 -2.05 8.17 14.98
N MET A 211 -1.52 7.93 13.78
CA MET A 211 -0.38 8.68 13.26
C MET A 211 -0.68 10.16 13.08
N GLU A 212 -1.86 10.51 12.55
CA GLU A 212 -2.26 11.91 12.39
C GLU A 212 -2.44 12.62 13.73
N LEU A 213 -2.97 11.94 14.75
CA LEU A 213 -3.04 12.47 16.11
C LEU A 213 -1.65 12.74 16.67
N TYR A 214 -0.73 11.78 16.60
CA TYR A 214 0.64 11.99 17.09
C TYR A 214 1.39 13.08 16.35
N LYS A 215 1.19 13.19 15.03
CA LYS A 215 1.76 14.26 14.23
C LYS A 215 1.24 15.63 14.68
N SER A 216 -0.08 15.76 14.85
CA SER A 216 -0.70 16.99 15.33
C SER A 216 -0.21 17.37 16.73
N ASP A 217 -0.12 16.41 17.65
CA ASP A 217 0.35 16.65 19.02
C ASP A 217 1.82 17.08 19.04
N PHE A 218 2.66 16.42 18.24
CA PHE A 218 4.07 16.76 18.11
C PHE A 218 4.26 18.17 17.54
N GLU A 219 3.55 18.52 16.47
CA GLU A 219 3.61 19.85 15.87
C GLU A 219 3.14 20.94 16.85
N ALA A 220 2.08 20.68 17.61
CA ALA A 220 1.58 21.59 18.64
C ALA A 220 2.58 21.79 19.78
N GLU A 221 3.17 20.71 20.30
CA GLU A 221 4.18 20.79 21.36
C GLU A 221 5.45 21.52 20.88
N HIS A 222 5.91 21.23 19.67
CA HIS A 222 7.06 21.88 19.07
C HIS A 222 6.84 23.39 18.92
N LEU A 223 5.66 23.80 18.42
CA LEU A 223 5.31 25.20 18.29
C LEU A 223 5.25 25.91 19.66
N GLN A 224 4.63 25.29 20.66
CA GLN A 224 4.57 25.84 22.02
C GLN A 224 5.97 25.96 22.65
N HIS A 225 6.87 25.01 22.38
CA HIS A 225 8.25 25.08 22.85
C HIS A 225 9.00 26.25 22.21
N LEU A 226 8.89 26.41 20.88
CA LEU A 226 9.48 27.54 20.16
C LEU A 226 8.93 28.88 20.64
N GLN A 227 7.62 28.99 20.84
CA GLN A 227 6.99 30.21 21.35
C GLN A 227 7.51 30.57 22.75
N ARG A 228 7.59 29.60 23.67
CA ARG A 228 8.17 29.82 25.00
C ARG A 228 9.62 30.28 24.92
N ARG A 229 10.43 29.65 24.06
CA ARG A 229 11.85 30.02 23.91
C ARG A 229 12.02 31.42 23.30
N ASN A 230 11.22 31.75 22.28
CA ASN A 230 11.22 33.08 21.67
C ASN A 230 10.81 34.16 22.68
N GLN A 231 9.79 33.89 23.50
CA GLN A 231 9.37 34.81 24.56
C GLN A 231 10.49 35.05 25.58
N GLN A 232 11.17 33.99 26.05
CA GLN A 232 12.33 34.11 26.94
C GLN A 232 13.45 34.94 26.31
N LEU A 233 13.77 34.70 25.03
CA LEU A 233 14.80 35.45 24.32
C LEU A 233 14.43 36.92 24.15
N LEU A 234 13.15 37.23 23.92
CA LEU A 234 12.68 38.61 23.84
C LEU A 234 12.82 39.33 25.19
N GLU A 235 12.47 38.68 26.29
CA GLU A 235 12.65 39.19 27.65
C GLU A 235 14.14 39.40 27.99
N GLU A 236 15.01 38.45 27.64
CA GLU A 236 16.48 38.58 27.81
C GLU A 236 17.03 39.79 27.02
N VAL A 237 16.59 39.95 25.75
CA VAL A 237 16.98 41.09 24.91
C VAL A 237 16.45 42.41 25.48
N GLU A 238 15.25 42.43 26.02
CA GLU A 238 14.68 43.62 26.68
C GLU A 238 15.46 44.01 27.94
N HIS A 239 15.80 43.05 28.80
CA HIS A 239 16.66 43.28 29.97
C HIS A 239 18.05 43.82 29.56
N LEU A 240 18.65 43.27 28.50
CA LEU A 240 19.91 43.76 27.93
C LEU A 240 19.81 45.21 27.43
N ARG A 241 18.69 45.57 26.79
CA ARG A 241 18.44 46.94 26.28
C ARG A 241 18.18 47.94 27.39
N ASN A 242 17.47 47.52 28.43
CA ASN A 242 17.08 48.38 29.57
C ASN A 242 18.23 48.59 30.57
N GLY A 243 19.39 47.96 30.36
CA GLY A 243 20.58 48.16 31.17
C GLY A 243 20.58 47.40 32.51
N ASP A 244 19.69 46.42 32.66
CA ASP A 244 19.57 45.56 33.86
C ASP A 244 20.62 44.44 33.86
N PHE A 245 21.89 44.79 33.65
CA PHE A 245 22.99 43.89 33.98
C PHE A 245 23.86 44.51 35.07
N VAL A 246 23.73 43.95 36.28
CA VAL A 246 24.85 43.88 37.21
C VAL A 246 25.98 43.20 36.44
N HIS A 247 27.03 43.95 36.10
CA HIS A 247 28.30 43.35 35.71
C HIS A 247 28.67 42.37 36.82
N VAL A 248 28.50 41.06 36.57
CA VAL A 248 29.21 40.05 37.34
C VAL A 248 30.66 40.27 36.95
N GLY A 249 31.32 41.17 37.67
CA GLY A 249 32.75 41.38 37.56
C GLY A 249 33.36 40.01 37.66
N ARG A 250 33.99 39.55 36.57
CA ARG A 250 34.84 38.38 36.58
C ARG A 250 35.79 38.60 37.76
N PRO A 251 35.71 37.83 38.86
CA PRO A 251 36.72 37.93 39.88
C PRO A 251 38.02 37.58 39.17
N GLU A 252 39.00 38.48 39.20
CA GLU A 252 40.37 38.08 38.91
C GLU A 252 40.65 36.80 39.70
N PRO A 253 41.36 35.81 39.12
CA PRO A 253 41.69 34.58 39.81
C PRO A 253 42.66 34.88 40.95
N SER A 254 42.10 35.35 42.06
CA SER A 254 42.76 35.34 43.35
C SER A 254 42.94 33.88 43.72
N ILE A 255 44.20 33.47 43.81
CA ILE A 255 44.64 32.19 44.30
C ILE A 255 44.14 32.08 45.74
N ALA A 256 42.93 31.56 45.90
CA ALA A 256 42.30 31.31 47.19
C ALA A 256 41.89 29.83 47.22
N THR A 257 42.58 29.12 48.11
CA THR A 257 42.41 27.74 48.52
C THR A 257 40.94 27.34 48.56
N SER A 258 40.57 26.38 47.72
CA SER A 258 39.20 25.86 47.62
C SER A 258 38.76 25.21 48.94
N PRO A 259 37.60 25.57 49.51
CA PRO A 259 36.94 24.73 50.50
C PRO A 259 36.32 23.52 49.79
N SER A 260 36.57 22.33 50.32
CA SER A 260 36.09 21.06 49.80
C SER A 260 34.57 21.04 49.62
N ALA A 261 34.12 20.88 48.38
CA ALA A 261 32.74 20.57 48.05
C ALA A 261 32.41 19.11 48.46
N PRO A 262 31.18 18.82 48.91
CA PRO A 262 30.75 17.45 49.19
C PRO A 262 30.81 16.62 47.90
N GLN A 263 31.58 15.54 47.92
CA GLN A 263 31.68 14.59 46.83
C GLN A 263 30.47 13.67 46.83
N ASP A 264 29.42 14.05 46.12
CA ASP A 264 28.29 13.15 45.84
C ASP A 264 27.74 13.35 44.41
N SER A 265 28.63 13.62 43.46
CA SER A 265 28.31 13.45 42.04
C SER A 265 28.38 11.96 41.69
N PRO A 266 27.30 11.34 41.19
CA PRO A 266 27.32 9.95 40.77
C PRO A 266 28.43 9.75 39.72
N PRO A 267 29.15 8.62 39.76
CA PRO A 267 30.29 8.40 38.87
C PRO A 267 29.83 8.55 37.41
N PRO A 268 30.61 9.24 36.56
CA PRO A 268 30.25 9.47 35.17
C PRO A 268 29.96 8.13 34.51
N ARG A 269 28.73 7.95 34.01
CA ARG A 269 28.31 6.72 33.35
C ARG A 269 29.19 6.50 32.12
N SER A 270 30.05 5.49 32.17
CA SER A 270 30.88 5.08 31.04
C SER A 270 30.27 3.87 30.35
N PHE A 271 30.16 3.91 29.03
CA PHE A 271 29.70 2.81 28.21
C PHE A 271 30.90 2.15 27.52
N ALA A 272 30.96 0.82 27.42
CA ALA A 272 32.08 0.12 26.79
C ALA A 272 31.62 -0.62 25.54
N CYS A 273 32.41 -0.55 24.47
CA CYS A 273 32.17 -1.35 23.27
C CYS A 273 32.42 -2.83 23.56
N PRO A 274 31.46 -3.74 23.28
CA PRO A 274 31.63 -5.16 23.58
C PRO A 274 32.67 -5.86 22.69
N LEU A 275 33.04 -5.26 21.55
CA LEU A 275 33.99 -5.83 20.60
C LEU A 275 35.44 -5.49 20.92
N CYS A 276 35.73 -4.24 21.28
CA CYS A 276 37.10 -3.75 21.49
C CYS A 276 37.36 -3.21 22.90
N MET A 277 36.35 -3.21 23.78
CA MET A 277 36.40 -2.75 25.17
C MET A 277 36.77 -1.27 25.39
N ILE A 278 36.76 -0.44 24.33
CA ILE A 278 36.97 1.00 24.45
C ILE A 278 35.79 1.64 25.20
N ARG A 279 36.10 2.57 26.12
CA ARG A 279 35.11 3.25 26.98
C ARG A 279 34.76 4.65 26.47
N PHE A 280 33.47 4.94 26.45
CA PHE A 280 32.86 6.17 25.96
C PHE A 280 32.08 6.87 27.07
N ARG A 281 32.03 8.20 26.99
CA ARG A 281 31.34 9.06 27.97
C ARG A 281 29.88 9.32 27.62
N SER A 282 29.44 8.91 26.44
CA SER A 282 28.04 9.01 25.99
C SER A 282 27.66 7.79 25.17
N LEU A 283 26.37 7.46 25.16
CA LEU A 283 25.81 6.36 24.37
C LEU A 283 25.98 6.61 22.86
N ARG A 284 25.78 7.86 22.42
CA ARG A 284 25.91 8.24 21.00
C ARG A 284 27.32 7.97 20.44
N LEU A 285 28.36 8.26 21.22
CA LEU A 285 29.74 7.96 20.82
C LEU A 285 30.01 6.45 20.76
N LEU A 286 29.30 5.67 21.58
CA LEU A 286 29.38 4.21 21.52
C LEU A 286 28.67 3.68 20.26
N GLU A 287 27.50 4.21 19.92
CA GLU A 287 26.74 3.83 18.71
C GLU A 287 27.55 4.07 17.43
N ASP A 288 28.07 5.30 17.26
CA ASP A 288 28.95 5.65 16.13
C ASP A 288 30.18 4.73 16.05
N HIS A 289 30.74 4.36 17.22
CA HIS A 289 31.88 3.47 17.27
C HIS A 289 31.53 2.01 16.95
N ILE A 290 30.38 1.50 17.40
CA ILE A 290 29.94 0.12 17.12
C ILE A 290 29.77 -0.08 15.62
N GLU A 291 29.17 0.89 14.91
CA GLU A 291 29.04 0.83 13.46
C GLU A 291 30.41 0.69 12.78
N TYR A 292 31.39 1.49 13.20
CA TYR A 292 32.76 1.37 12.68
C TYR A 292 33.46 0.07 13.10
N CYS A 293 33.26 -0.37 14.34
CA CYS A 293 33.94 -1.53 14.91
C CYS A 293 33.45 -2.84 14.29
N LEU A 294 32.16 -2.96 13.97
CA LEU A 294 31.58 -4.11 13.27
C LEU A 294 32.19 -4.35 11.89
N HIS A 295 32.59 -3.29 11.20
CA HIS A 295 33.14 -3.37 9.84
C HIS A 295 34.65 -3.60 9.81
N ASN A 296 35.37 -3.44 10.93
CA ASN A 296 36.83 -3.45 10.99
C ASN A 296 37.42 -4.44 12.00
N THR A 297 36.61 -5.29 12.63
CA THR A 297 37.13 -6.43 13.40
C THR A 297 37.57 -7.56 12.44
N PRO A 298 38.82 -8.06 12.53
CA PRO A 298 39.32 -9.15 11.69
C PRO A 298 38.65 -10.50 11.97
#